data_AF-A0A955L327-F1
#
_entry.id   AF-A0A955L327-F1
#
_cell.length_a   1.000
_cell.length_b   1.000
_cell.length_c   1.000
_cell.angle_alpha   90.00
_cell.angle_beta   90.00
_cell.angle_gamma   90.00
#
_symmetry.space_group_name_H-M   'P 1'
#
loop_
_entity.id
_entity.type
_entity.pdbx_description
1 polymer ?
#
loop_
_entity_poly.entity_id
_entity_poly.type
_entity_poly.pdbx_seq_one_letter_code
_entity_poly.pdbx_strand_id
1 'polypeptide(L)'
;MVPFCSKYQTFAAKPVIYLYPEETTDVNVKLDYYGKLTTTYPAYKSGWKVKAFPDGSLVNSIDNKEYSYLFWEGVDNEATYDLSKGFVVKGADTAEFLQDMLSKLGLTPKEYNEFIVYWLPKMQDNEYNLIHFASKEEYYDRARLNISPEPDSMLRVFMVYKALNTKVEVQEQLLPSFERKGFSVVEWGGSELR
;
A
#
# COMPACT_ATOMS: atom_id res chain seq x y z
N MET A 1 -11.90 8.22 25.37
CA MET A 1 -11.50 6.84 25.07
C MET A 1 -11.82 6.61 23.60
N VAL A 2 -10.81 6.50 22.74
CA VAL A 2 -11.03 6.22 21.31
C VAL A 2 -11.39 4.74 21.21
N PRO A 3 -12.56 4.36 20.64
CA PRO A 3 -12.89 2.95 20.47
C PRO A 3 -11.85 2.31 19.54
N PHE A 4 -11.12 1.32 20.06
CA PHE A 4 -9.96 0.70 19.40
C PHE A 4 -10.31 -0.19 18.20
N CYS A 5 -11.58 -0.61 18.09
CA CYS A 5 -12.10 -1.33 16.93
C CYS A 5 -13.44 -0.72 16.53
N SER A 6 -13.51 -0.10 15.36
CA SER A 6 -14.73 0.50 14.81
C SER A 6 -14.84 0.21 13.32
N LYS A 7 -16.08 0.00 12.85
CA LYS A 7 -16.37 -0.10 11.41
C LYS A 7 -16.24 1.30 10.81
N TYR A 8 -15.20 1.49 10.02
CA TYR A 8 -15.04 2.69 9.21
C TYR A 8 -15.51 2.37 7.78
N GLN A 9 -16.14 3.32 7.10
CA GLN A 9 -16.19 3.25 5.65
C GLN A 9 -14.77 3.48 5.14
N THR A 10 -14.11 2.41 4.69
CA THR A 10 -12.69 2.49 4.35
C THR A 10 -12.53 2.54 2.84
N PHE A 11 -11.75 3.52 2.40
CA PHE A 11 -11.40 3.70 1.01
C PHE A 11 -9.94 3.30 0.84
N ALA A 12 -9.71 2.20 0.12
CA ALA A 12 -8.38 1.82 -0.29
C ALA A 12 -7.90 2.80 -1.36
N ALA A 13 -7.06 3.75 -0.93
CA ALA A 13 -6.54 4.84 -1.74
C ALA A 13 -5.12 4.54 -2.22
N LYS A 14 -4.92 4.64 -3.52
CA LYS A 14 -3.64 4.45 -4.19
C LYS A 14 -2.85 3.18 -3.82
N PRO A 15 -3.46 1.98 -3.75
CA PRO A 15 -2.71 0.77 -4.07
C PRO A 15 -2.01 0.87 -5.44
N VAL A 16 -0.68 0.85 -5.42
CA VAL A 16 0.16 0.71 -6.62
C VAL A 16 1.02 -0.53 -6.49
N ILE A 17 1.18 -1.26 -7.59
CA ILE A 17 1.89 -2.54 -7.66
C ILE A 17 3.04 -2.40 -8.67
N TYR A 18 4.26 -2.56 -8.17
CA TYR A 18 5.49 -2.65 -8.94
C TYR A 18 5.89 -4.11 -9.13
N LEU A 19 6.42 -4.41 -10.32
CA LEU A 19 6.90 -5.74 -10.70
C LEU A 19 8.38 -5.62 -11.09
N TYR A 20 9.25 -6.36 -10.42
CA TYR A 20 10.71 -6.34 -10.64
C TYR A 20 11.22 -7.76 -10.94
N PRO A 21 11.00 -8.28 -12.15
CA PRO A 21 11.58 -9.57 -12.54
C PRO A 21 13.10 -9.43 -12.79
N GLU A 22 13.85 -10.54 -12.72
CA GLU A 22 15.30 -10.52 -13.03
C GLU A 22 15.57 -10.32 -14.54
N GLU A 23 14.66 -10.80 -15.37
CA GLU A 23 14.67 -10.64 -16.82
C GLU A 23 13.32 -10.12 -17.31
N THR A 24 13.26 -9.61 -18.54
CA THR A 24 11.98 -9.17 -19.13
C THR A 24 10.99 -10.33 -19.17
N THR A 25 9.87 -10.18 -18.47
CA THR A 25 8.95 -11.29 -18.18
C THR A 25 7.51 -10.88 -18.48
N ASP A 26 6.75 -11.75 -19.15
CA ASP A 26 5.31 -11.58 -19.26
C ASP A 26 4.64 -12.00 -17.94
N VAL A 27 3.96 -11.05 -17.28
CA VAL A 27 3.33 -11.22 -15.98
C VAL A 27 1.83 -11.01 -16.07
N ASN A 28 1.07 -11.92 -15.45
CA ASN A 28 -0.37 -11.78 -15.24
C ASN A 28 -0.63 -11.44 -13.77
N VAL A 29 -1.38 -10.38 -13.51
CA VAL A 29 -1.76 -9.96 -12.16
C VAL A 29 -3.28 -9.94 -12.04
N LYS A 30 -3.83 -10.67 -11.07
CA LYS A 30 -5.26 -10.64 -10.73
C LYS A 30 -5.45 -10.23 -9.28
N LEU A 31 -6.26 -9.21 -9.08
CA LEU A 31 -6.74 -8.76 -7.79
C LEU A 31 -8.10 -9.41 -7.51
N ASP A 32 -8.15 -10.20 -6.44
CA ASP A 32 -9.38 -10.67 -5.80
C ASP A 32 -9.65 -9.80 -4.58
N TYR A 33 -10.48 -8.77 -4.80
CA TYR A 33 -10.81 -7.76 -3.80
C TYR A 33 -12.20 -8.01 -3.25
N TYR A 34 -12.30 -8.11 -1.93
CA TYR A 34 -13.57 -8.29 -1.22
C TYR A 34 -14.50 -7.09 -1.40
N GLY A 35 -13.92 -5.89 -1.53
CA GLY A 35 -14.65 -4.66 -1.79
C GLY A 35 -14.98 -4.45 -3.27
N LYS A 36 -15.36 -3.22 -3.60
CA LYS A 36 -15.65 -2.81 -4.97
C LYS A 36 -14.55 -1.91 -5.50
N LEU A 37 -13.97 -2.27 -6.64
CA LEU A 37 -13.03 -1.41 -7.37
C LEU A 37 -13.74 -0.15 -7.86
N THR A 38 -13.13 1.01 -7.63
CA THR A 38 -13.61 2.32 -8.09
C THR A 38 -12.79 2.87 -9.24
N THR A 39 -11.47 2.71 -9.16
CA THR A 39 -10.52 3.20 -10.16
C THR A 39 -9.49 2.12 -10.44
N THR A 40 -9.07 1.97 -11.70
CA THR A 40 -7.92 1.13 -12.07
C THR A 40 -7.15 1.75 -13.21
N TYR A 41 -5.83 1.60 -13.21
CA TYR A 41 -4.97 2.11 -14.26
C TYR A 41 -3.69 1.25 -14.38
N PRO A 42 -3.38 0.62 -15.53
CA PRO A 42 -4.20 0.53 -16.74
C PRO A 42 -5.59 -0.04 -16.48
N ALA A 43 -6.51 0.09 -17.43
CA ALA A 43 -7.90 -0.37 -17.25
C ALA A 43 -7.95 -1.87 -16.87
N TYR A 44 -8.51 -2.17 -15.71
CA TYR A 44 -8.65 -3.53 -15.21
C TYR A 44 -9.81 -4.25 -15.93
N LYS A 45 -9.50 -5.38 -16.57
CA LYS A 45 -10.48 -6.24 -17.23
C LYS A 45 -10.72 -7.49 -16.39
N SER A 46 -10.05 -8.58 -16.70
CA SER A 46 -10.06 -9.84 -15.95
C SER A 46 -8.72 -10.11 -15.24
N GLY A 47 -7.96 -9.04 -15.02
CA GLY A 47 -6.54 -9.05 -14.67
C GLY A 47 -5.74 -8.12 -15.57
N TRP A 48 -4.56 -7.71 -15.11
CA TRP A 48 -3.57 -7.06 -15.93
C TRP A 48 -2.66 -8.10 -16.58
N LYS A 49 -2.33 -7.89 -17.85
CA LYS A 49 -1.32 -8.66 -18.57
C LYS A 49 -0.28 -7.67 -19.06
N VAL A 50 0.93 -7.79 -18.54
CA VAL A 50 2.00 -6.83 -18.80
C VAL A 50 3.28 -7.56 -19.13
N LYS A 51 4.09 -6.96 -19.97
CA LYS A 51 5.52 -7.26 -20.04
C LYS A 51 6.22 -6.39 -19.01
N ALA A 52 6.77 -7.00 -17.97
CA ALA A 52 7.50 -6.32 -16.91
C ALA A 52 9.01 -6.37 -17.18
N PHE A 53 9.69 -5.26 -16.94
CA PHE A 53 11.13 -5.13 -17.14
C PHE A 53 11.86 -5.03 -15.79
N PRO A 54 13.15 -5.39 -15.71
CA PRO A 54 13.90 -5.36 -14.45
C PRO A 54 13.99 -3.99 -13.77
N ASP A 55 13.84 -2.90 -14.52
CA ASP A 55 13.81 -1.53 -13.99
C ASP A 55 12.45 -1.12 -13.38
N GLY A 56 11.47 -2.02 -13.45
CA GLY A 56 10.10 -1.83 -12.97
C GLY A 56 9.17 -1.14 -13.97
N SER A 57 9.63 -0.81 -15.18
CA SER A 57 8.74 -0.36 -16.26
C SER A 57 7.86 -1.53 -16.73
N LEU A 58 6.64 -1.20 -17.18
CA LEU A 58 5.65 -2.17 -17.65
C LEU A 58 5.15 -1.77 -19.03
N VAL A 59 4.96 -2.72 -19.93
CA VAL A 59 4.17 -2.52 -21.16
C VAL A 59 2.90 -3.35 -21.09
N ASN A 60 1.75 -2.69 -21.11
CA ASN A 60 0.46 -3.38 -21.05
C ASN A 60 0.16 -4.08 -22.39
N SER A 61 -0.15 -5.37 -22.34
CA SER A 61 -0.34 -6.18 -23.56
C SER A 61 -1.60 -5.83 -24.36
N ILE A 62 -2.53 -5.07 -23.77
CA ILE A 62 -3.82 -4.71 -24.42
C ILE A 62 -3.67 -3.46 -25.28
N ASP A 63 -3.06 -2.41 -24.76
CA ASP A 63 -2.91 -1.11 -25.45
C ASP A 63 -1.48 -0.81 -25.91
N ASN A 64 -0.52 -1.68 -25.57
CA ASN A 64 0.91 -1.54 -25.86
C ASN A 64 1.53 -0.24 -25.35
N LYS A 65 0.96 0.35 -24.28
CA LYS A 65 1.52 1.55 -23.64
C LYS A 65 2.41 1.20 -22.46
N GLU A 66 3.33 2.11 -22.17
CA GLU A 66 4.23 2.02 -21.03
C GLU A 66 3.56 2.58 -19.76
N TYR A 67 3.80 1.91 -18.63
CA TYR A 67 3.30 2.26 -17.31
C TYR A 67 4.38 2.06 -16.26
N SER A 68 4.39 2.91 -15.22
CA SER A 68 5.34 2.80 -14.11
C SER A 68 4.93 1.78 -13.05
N TYR A 69 3.64 1.43 -12.99
CA TYR A 69 3.05 0.48 -12.04
C TYR A 69 1.61 0.14 -12.47
N LEU A 70 1.03 -0.90 -11.86
CA LEU A 70 -0.41 -1.14 -11.87
C LEU A 70 -1.04 -0.39 -10.70
N PHE A 71 -2.21 0.20 -10.89
CA PHE A 71 -2.89 1.00 -9.88
C PHE A 71 -4.34 0.57 -9.74
N TRP A 72 -4.82 0.56 -8.51
CA TRP A 72 -6.24 0.40 -8.20
C TRP A 72 -6.66 1.23 -7.00
N GLU A 73 -7.95 1.51 -6.92
CA GLU A 73 -8.64 2.05 -5.75
C GLU A 73 -9.94 1.28 -5.54
N GLY A 74 -10.43 1.26 -4.31
CA GLY A 74 -11.68 0.59 -4.02
C GLY A 74 -12.29 0.99 -2.68
N VAL A 75 -13.55 0.60 -2.52
CA VAL A 75 -14.30 0.77 -1.28
C VAL A 75 -14.53 -0.59 -0.66
N ASP A 76 -14.22 -0.69 0.63
CA ASP A 76 -14.57 -1.83 1.47
C ASP A 76 -15.24 -1.33 2.75
N ASN A 77 -16.54 -1.54 2.84
CA ASN A 77 -17.35 -1.10 3.98
C ASN A 77 -17.29 -2.07 5.18
N GLU A 78 -16.66 -3.24 5.00
CA GLU A 78 -16.54 -4.26 6.05
C GLU A 78 -15.10 -4.41 6.55
N ALA A 79 -14.17 -3.60 6.04
CA ALA A 79 -12.80 -3.56 6.56
C ALA A 79 -12.78 -2.91 7.96
N THR A 80 -12.00 -3.51 8.84
CA THR A 80 -11.83 -3.07 10.23
C THR A 80 -10.35 -3.09 10.57
N TYR A 81 -9.90 -2.09 11.32
CA TYR A 81 -8.50 -1.94 11.72
C TYR A 81 -8.39 -1.81 13.24
N ASP A 82 -7.43 -2.51 13.83
CA ASP A 82 -7.11 -2.42 15.27
C ASP A 82 -6.06 -1.33 15.51
N LEU A 83 -6.55 -0.14 15.85
CA LEU A 83 -5.71 1.03 16.15
C LEU A 83 -5.13 1.01 17.57
N SER A 84 -5.20 -0.10 18.30
CA SER A 84 -4.52 -0.24 19.60
C SER A 84 -2.99 -0.28 19.46
N LYS A 85 -2.51 -0.60 18.26
CA LYS A 85 -1.10 -0.59 17.90
C LYS A 85 -0.83 0.37 16.76
N GLY A 86 0.28 1.09 16.82
CA GLY A 86 0.67 2.03 15.78
C GLY A 86 1.70 3.04 16.28
N PHE A 87 1.76 4.17 15.61
CA PHE A 87 2.69 5.26 15.89
C PHE A 87 1.91 6.56 15.94
N VAL A 88 2.12 7.36 16.99
CA VAL A 88 1.52 8.70 17.11
C VAL A 88 2.57 9.74 16.82
N VAL A 89 2.46 10.37 15.65
CA VAL A 89 3.46 11.26 15.05
C VAL A 89 2.86 12.64 14.90
N LYS A 90 3.60 13.72 15.18
CA LYS A 90 3.10 15.07 14.87
C LYS A 90 2.96 15.25 13.36
N GLY A 91 2.03 16.10 12.91
CA GLY A 91 1.93 16.41 11.47
C GLY A 91 3.26 16.88 10.90
N ALA A 92 3.91 17.83 11.57
CA ALA A 92 5.22 18.37 11.17
C ALA A 92 6.34 17.33 11.04
N ASP A 93 6.28 16.23 11.79
CA ASP A 93 7.32 15.18 11.82
C ASP A 93 6.98 14.01 10.87
N THR A 94 5.84 14.07 10.17
CA THR A 94 5.32 12.94 9.38
C THR A 94 6.23 12.56 8.23
N ALA A 95 6.85 13.53 7.55
CA ALA A 95 7.72 13.25 6.40
C ALA A 95 8.95 12.41 6.81
N GLU A 96 9.66 12.84 7.86
CA GLU A 96 10.83 12.15 8.40
C GLU A 96 10.45 10.75 8.90
N PHE A 97 9.35 10.66 9.67
CA PHE A 97 8.85 9.38 10.14
C PHE A 97 8.56 8.39 9.00
N LEU A 98 7.84 8.83 7.96
CA LEU A 98 7.49 7.97 6.83
C LEU A 98 8.73 7.55 6.05
N GLN A 99 9.69 8.45 5.83
CA GLN A 99 10.93 8.12 5.13
C GLN A 99 11.71 7.03 5.87
N ASP A 100 11.88 7.17 7.18
CA ASP A 100 12.56 6.18 8.03
C ASP A 100 11.81 4.85 8.08
N MET A 101 10.51 4.90 8.34
CA MET A 101 9.69 3.70 8.54
C MET A 101 9.55 2.89 7.25
N LEU A 102 9.23 3.54 6.13
CA LEU A 102 9.06 2.86 4.85
C LEU A 102 10.39 2.28 4.34
N SER A 103 11.51 2.96 4.57
CA SER A 103 12.83 2.41 4.27
C SER A 103 13.13 1.16 5.09
N LYS A 104 12.80 1.14 6.40
CA LYS A 104 12.97 -0.04 7.27
C LYS A 104 12.08 -1.22 6.85
N LEU A 105 10.89 -0.92 6.33
CA LEU A 105 9.98 -1.92 5.75
C LEU A 105 10.47 -2.50 4.42
N GLY A 106 11.47 -1.89 3.79
CA GLY A 106 12.09 -2.38 2.55
C GLY A 106 11.63 -1.67 1.28
N LEU A 107 10.93 -0.53 1.38
CA LEU A 107 10.66 0.31 0.21
C LEU A 107 11.95 1.00 -0.25
N THR A 108 12.13 1.08 -1.57
CA THR A 108 13.22 1.86 -2.17
C THR A 108 12.91 3.35 -2.16
N PRO A 109 13.91 4.24 -2.35
CA PRO A 109 13.67 5.67 -2.53
C PRO A 109 12.65 6.04 -3.60
N LYS A 110 12.60 5.29 -4.71
CA LYS A 110 11.58 5.51 -5.74
C LYS A 110 10.17 5.28 -5.17
N GLU A 111 9.97 4.17 -4.49
CA GLU A 111 8.67 3.73 -3.99
C GLU A 111 8.18 4.59 -2.80
N TYR A 112 9.03 4.83 -1.78
CA TYR A 112 8.59 5.59 -0.61
C TYR A 112 8.39 7.08 -0.93
N ASN A 113 9.14 7.66 -1.88
CA ASN A 113 8.92 9.05 -2.26
C ASN A 113 7.55 9.23 -2.91
N GLU A 114 7.13 8.30 -3.77
CA GLU A 114 5.78 8.35 -4.37
C GLU A 114 4.65 8.11 -3.35
N PHE A 115 4.92 7.28 -2.34
CA PHE A 115 4.03 7.09 -1.20
C PHE A 115 3.87 8.42 -0.43
N ILE A 116 4.98 9.03 -0.04
CA ILE A 116 5.02 10.26 0.77
C ILE A 116 4.36 11.42 0.01
N VAL A 117 4.66 11.60 -1.28
CA VAL A 117 4.06 12.66 -2.10
C VAL A 117 2.53 12.59 -2.14
N TYR A 118 1.95 11.39 -2.04
CA TYR A 118 0.50 11.23 -2.00
C TYR A 118 -0.10 11.44 -0.61
N TRP A 119 0.51 10.86 0.43
CA TRP A 119 -0.06 10.84 1.78
C TRP A 119 0.30 12.06 2.62
N LEU A 120 1.51 12.60 2.49
CA LEU A 120 2.00 13.70 3.33
C LEU A 120 1.10 14.95 3.29
N PRO A 121 0.57 15.41 2.13
CA PRO A 121 -0.31 16.59 2.10
C PRO A 121 -1.61 16.43 2.91
N LYS A 122 -1.99 15.20 3.25
CA LYS A 122 -3.19 14.89 4.06
C LYS A 122 -2.89 14.81 5.56
N MET A 123 -1.62 14.80 5.93
CA MET A 123 -1.15 14.46 7.28
C MET A 123 -0.30 15.56 7.92
N GLN A 124 0.43 16.34 7.12
CA GLN A 124 1.42 17.29 7.62
C GLN A 124 0.84 18.43 8.46
N ASP A 125 -0.42 18.81 8.20
CA ASP A 125 -1.10 19.91 8.89
C ASP A 125 -1.94 19.44 10.09
N ASN A 126 -1.96 18.14 10.38
CA ASN A 126 -2.64 17.59 11.55
C ASN A 126 -1.79 17.83 12.83
N GLU A 127 -2.43 18.06 13.97
CA GLU A 127 -1.71 18.14 15.27
C GLU A 127 -0.91 16.85 15.52
N TYR A 128 -1.59 15.71 15.38
CA TYR A 128 -1.00 14.38 15.41
C TYR A 128 -1.69 13.45 14.40
N ASN A 129 -0.97 12.42 13.96
CA ASN A 129 -1.45 11.31 13.16
C ASN A 129 -1.22 10.03 13.96
N LEU A 130 -2.28 9.25 14.18
CA LEU A 130 -2.14 7.85 14.57
C LEU A 130 -2.01 7.02 13.29
N ILE A 131 -0.82 6.46 13.06
CA ILE A 131 -0.46 5.67 11.89
C ILE A 131 -0.36 4.20 12.28
N HIS A 132 -1.04 3.35 11.54
CA HIS A 132 -1.05 1.90 11.70
C HIS A 132 -0.76 1.25 10.34
N PHE A 133 0.11 0.25 10.30
CA PHE A 133 0.35 -0.55 9.11
C PHE A 133 -0.46 -1.84 9.18
N ALA A 134 -1.42 -2.01 8.26
CA ALA A 134 -2.39 -3.10 8.30
C ALA A 134 -1.72 -4.47 8.21
N SER A 135 -2.18 -5.38 9.04
CA SER A 135 -1.80 -6.79 9.06
C SER A 135 -2.30 -7.56 7.83
N LYS A 136 -1.92 -8.84 7.77
CA LYS A 136 -2.38 -9.76 6.73
C LYS A 136 -3.91 -9.89 6.75
N GLU A 137 -4.48 -10.03 7.94
CA GLU A 137 -5.92 -10.23 8.14
C GLU A 137 -6.71 -8.97 7.80
N GLU A 138 -6.16 -7.79 8.08
CA GLU A 138 -6.80 -6.49 7.85
C GLU A 138 -6.77 -6.05 6.39
N TYR A 139 -5.76 -6.46 5.61
CA TYR A 139 -5.61 -6.03 4.21
C TYR A 139 -5.38 -7.17 3.22
N TYR A 140 -4.38 -8.02 3.44
CA TYR A 140 -3.91 -8.96 2.41
C TYR A 140 -4.99 -9.97 2.04
N ASP A 141 -5.67 -10.52 3.04
CA ASP A 141 -6.71 -11.52 2.85
C ASP A 141 -7.97 -10.93 2.20
N ARG A 142 -8.14 -9.60 2.27
CA ARG A 142 -9.25 -8.84 1.67
C ARG A 142 -8.96 -8.35 0.26
N ALA A 143 -7.68 -8.25 -0.13
CA ALA A 143 -7.23 -7.79 -1.43
C ALA A 143 -6.15 -8.75 -1.96
N ARG A 144 -6.51 -9.97 -2.33
CA ARG A 144 -5.52 -11.01 -2.68
C ARG A 144 -4.96 -10.76 -4.07
N LEU A 145 -3.64 -10.75 -4.19
CA LEU A 145 -2.94 -10.70 -5.48
C LEU A 145 -2.58 -12.11 -5.91
N ASN A 146 -3.05 -12.51 -7.08
CA ASN A 146 -2.68 -13.74 -7.75
C ASN A 146 -1.80 -13.37 -8.95
N ILE A 147 -0.51 -13.70 -8.88
CA ILE A 147 0.50 -13.27 -9.85
C ILE A 147 1.10 -14.52 -10.50
N SER A 148 1.28 -14.46 -11.82
CA SER A 148 1.92 -15.53 -12.60
C SER A 148 2.92 -14.94 -13.61
N PRO A 149 4.21 -15.35 -13.59
CA PRO A 149 4.83 -16.32 -12.67
C PRO A 149 4.75 -15.89 -11.20
N GLU A 150 4.86 -16.86 -10.29
CA GLU A 150 4.83 -16.56 -8.85
C GLU A 150 6.08 -15.75 -8.47
N PRO A 151 5.94 -14.64 -7.73
CA PRO A 151 7.10 -13.86 -7.29
C PRO A 151 7.85 -14.59 -6.18
N ASP A 152 9.17 -14.53 -6.23
CA ASP A 152 10.07 -15.07 -5.21
C ASP A 152 9.99 -14.27 -3.90
N SER A 153 9.61 -13.00 -3.98
CA SER A 153 9.44 -12.13 -2.82
C SER A 153 8.34 -11.09 -3.05
N MET A 154 7.52 -10.85 -2.03
CA MET A 154 6.44 -9.86 -2.10
C MET A 154 6.36 -9.02 -0.83
N LEU A 155 6.41 -7.70 -1.00
CA LEU A 155 6.18 -6.71 0.04
C LEU A 155 4.84 -6.01 -0.23
N ARG A 156 3.96 -5.94 0.77
CA ARG A 156 2.74 -5.12 0.67
C ARG A 156 2.60 -4.21 1.89
N VAL A 157 2.70 -2.91 1.68
CA VAL A 157 2.59 -1.91 2.75
C VAL A 157 1.28 -1.17 2.63
N PHE A 158 0.36 -1.38 3.56
CA PHE A 158 -0.91 -0.67 3.58
C PHE A 158 -1.04 0.17 4.84
N MET A 159 -0.93 1.48 4.69
CA MET A 159 -0.97 2.42 5.81
C MET A 159 -2.40 2.87 6.09
N VAL A 160 -2.81 2.79 7.33
CA VAL A 160 -4.06 3.33 7.84
C VAL A 160 -3.71 4.46 8.78
N TYR A 161 -4.30 5.64 8.60
CA TYR A 161 -4.07 6.74 9.53
C TYR A 161 -5.37 7.41 9.99
N LYS A 162 -5.30 7.98 11.19
CA LYS A 162 -6.36 8.81 11.77
C LYS A 162 -5.76 10.10 12.33
N ALA A 163 -6.31 11.25 11.93
CA ALA A 163 -5.94 12.52 12.51
C ALA A 163 -6.37 12.59 13.99
N LEU A 164 -5.54 13.19 14.84
CA LEU A 164 -5.77 13.35 16.26
C LEU A 164 -5.49 14.80 16.67
N ASN A 165 -6.34 15.35 17.54
CA ASN A 165 -6.14 16.69 18.11
C ASN A 165 -5.16 16.70 19.29
N THR A 166 -4.88 15.53 19.87
CA THR A 166 -3.99 15.37 21.03
C THR A 166 -3.19 14.09 20.89
N LYS A 167 -1.97 14.07 21.44
CA LYS A 167 -1.17 12.84 21.54
C LYS A 167 -1.91 11.80 22.39
N VAL A 168 -1.88 10.55 21.94
CA VAL A 168 -2.36 9.38 22.70
C VAL A 168 -1.24 8.36 22.80
N GLU A 169 -1.32 7.48 23.78
CA GLU A 169 -0.41 6.35 23.91
C GLU A 169 -1.02 5.12 23.24
N VAL A 170 -0.22 4.47 22.40
CA VAL A 170 -0.54 3.20 21.73
C VAL A 170 0.70 2.31 21.79
N GLN A 171 0.50 1.00 21.69
CA GLN A 171 1.62 0.09 21.59
C GLN A 171 2.27 0.20 20.21
N GLU A 172 3.59 0.39 20.14
CA GLU A 172 4.28 0.43 18.83
C GLU A 172 4.19 -0.93 18.12
N GLN A 173 4.00 -0.89 16.80
CA GLN A 173 3.98 -2.09 15.98
C GLN A 173 5.40 -2.64 15.79
N LEU A 174 5.54 -3.95 15.94
CA LEU A 174 6.71 -4.69 15.48
C LEU A 174 6.47 -5.09 14.04
N LEU A 175 7.18 -4.45 13.11
CA LEU A 175 7.02 -4.69 11.68
C LEU A 175 8.22 -5.51 11.17
N PRO A 176 7.97 -6.56 10.36
CA PRO A 176 9.05 -7.35 9.79
C PRO A 176 9.82 -6.55 8.74
N SER A 177 11.12 -6.80 8.63
CA SER A 177 11.93 -6.34 7.50
C SER A 177 11.70 -7.23 6.27
N PHE A 178 11.74 -6.64 5.09
CA PHE A 178 11.62 -7.35 3.81
C PHE A 178 12.97 -7.42 3.08
N GLU A 179 13.24 -8.57 2.45
CA GLU A 179 14.41 -8.78 1.60
C GLU A 179 13.95 -9.13 0.18
N ARG A 180 14.46 -8.41 -0.81
CA ARG A 180 14.18 -8.65 -2.23
C ARG A 180 15.00 -9.84 -2.72
N LYS A 181 14.34 -10.83 -3.28
CA LYS A 181 14.92 -12.04 -3.86
C LYS A 181 14.21 -12.34 -5.17
N GLY A 182 14.97 -12.68 -6.20
CA GLY A 182 14.45 -13.07 -7.53
C GLY A 182 13.45 -12.05 -8.08
N PHE A 183 12.35 -12.56 -8.64
CA PHE A 183 11.21 -11.74 -9.04
C PHE A 183 10.52 -11.14 -7.80
N SER A 184 10.73 -9.84 -7.58
CA SER A 184 10.13 -9.09 -6.48
C SER A 184 8.86 -8.35 -6.91
N VAL A 185 7.82 -8.40 -6.08
CA VAL A 185 6.61 -7.58 -6.19
C VAL A 185 6.50 -6.66 -5.00
N VAL A 186 6.23 -5.38 -5.24
CA VAL A 186 5.97 -4.41 -4.17
C VAL A 186 4.63 -3.77 -4.40
N GLU A 187 3.77 -3.83 -3.40
CA GLU A 187 2.56 -3.02 -3.35
C GLU A 187 2.64 -2.04 -2.19
N TRP A 188 2.19 -0.81 -2.40
CA TRP A 188 1.85 0.05 -1.28
C TRP A 188 0.55 0.78 -1.54
N GLY A 189 -0.17 1.13 -0.47
CA GLY A 189 -1.42 1.88 -0.48
C GLY A 189 -1.79 2.34 0.91
N GLY A 190 -3.03 2.79 1.09
CA GLY A 190 -3.51 3.12 2.43
C GLY A 190 -4.96 3.59 2.50
N SER A 191 -5.39 3.97 3.70
CA SER A 191 -6.69 4.54 3.99
C SER A 191 -6.59 5.63 5.05
N GLU A 192 -7.33 6.71 4.86
CA GLU A 192 -7.68 7.65 5.92
C GLU A 192 -8.90 7.09 6.68
N LEU A 193 -8.87 7.10 8.01
CA LEU A 193 -10.02 6.81 8.86
C LEU A 193 -10.60 8.11 9.41
N ARG A 194 -11.86 8.35 9.11
CA ARG A 194 -12.63 9.52 9.57
C ARG A 194 -13.51 9.15 10.75
#